data_AF-A0A923JKP7-F1
#
_entry.id   AF-A0A923JKP7-F1
#
_cell.length_a   1.000
_cell.length_b   1.000
_cell.length_c   1.000
_cell.angle_alpha   90.00
_cell.angle_beta   90.00
_cell.angle_gamma   90.00
#
_symmetry.space_group_name_H-M   'P 1'
#
loop_
_entity.id
_entity.type
_entity.pdbx_description
1 polymer ?
#
loop_
_entity_poly.entity_id
_entity_poly.type
_entity_poly.pdbx_seq_one_letter_code
_entity_poly.pdbx_strand_id
1 'polypeptide(L)' 'MSPLLIFDKSGGSDFSHFVVVDGVTTKNNIPVVAIRDPHGSQYFSPVTTFEKNFSGEVVVPRSAL' A
#
# COMPACT_ATOMS: atom_id res chain seq x y z
N MET A 1 -4.46 2.48 -11.71
CA MET A 1 -4.40 1.18 -11.01
C MET A 1 -2.97 0.70 -11.14
N SER A 2 -2.22 0.74 -10.04
CA SER A 2 -0.75 0.63 -10.05
C SER A 2 -0.34 -0.37 -8.96
N PRO A 3 0.28 -1.51 -9.28
CA PRO A 3 0.84 -2.39 -8.26
C PRO A 3 2.01 -1.69 -7.53
N LEU A 4 2.15 -1.87 -6.23
CA LEU A 4 3.31 -1.40 -5.46
C LEU A 4 4.23 -2.59 -5.17
N LEU A 5 5.54 -2.47 -5.43
CA LEU A 5 6.58 -3.45 -5.11
C LEU A 5 7.34 -3.05 -3.84
N ILE A 6 7.34 -3.89 -2.80
CA ILE A 6 7.82 -3.55 -1.46
C ILE A 6 8.82 -4.59 -0.96
N PHE A 7 9.92 -4.10 -0.39
CA PHE A 7 10.92 -4.91 0.34
C PHE A 7 10.96 -4.42 1.79
N ASP A 8 10.77 -5.34 2.75
CA ASP A 8 10.88 -5.04 4.17
C ASP A 8 12.36 -4.82 4.56
N LYS A 9 12.63 -3.73 5.27
CA LYS A 9 13.95 -3.38 5.80
C LYS A 9 14.05 -3.65 7.31
N SER A 10 13.15 -4.46 7.87
CA SER A 10 13.23 -4.99 9.23
C SER A 10 13.87 -6.38 9.19
N GLY A 11 15.16 -6.45 9.55
CA GLY A 11 15.99 -7.66 9.44
C GLY A 11 15.61 -8.79 10.40
N GLY A 12 14.40 -9.36 10.26
CA GLY A 12 13.90 -10.44 11.12
C GLY A 12 12.94 -11.42 10.45
N SER A 13 12.29 -11.08 9.34
CA SER A 13 11.55 -12.05 8.52
C SER A 13 11.56 -11.60 7.06
N ASP A 14 11.93 -12.49 6.15
CA ASP A 14 11.93 -12.27 4.69
C ASP A 14 10.51 -12.15 4.08
N PHE A 15 9.58 -11.51 4.77
CA PHE A 15 8.21 -11.36 4.31
C PHE A 15 8.07 -10.08 3.46
N SER A 16 8.00 -10.26 2.15
CA SER A 16 7.57 -9.22 1.20
C SER A 16 6.10 -9.42 0.87
N HIS A 17 5.28 -8.39 1.07
CA HIS A 17 3.86 -8.41 0.74
C HIS A 17 3.54 -7.29 -0.23
N PHE A 18 2.71 -7.62 -1.21
CA PHE A 18 2.30 -6.69 -2.26
C PHE A 18 0.82 -6.45 -2.14
N VAL A 19 0.45 -5.18 -2.18
CA VAL A 19 -0.95 -4.76 -2.16
C VAL A 19 -1.23 -3.86 -3.33
N VAL A 20 -2.49 -3.79 -3.74
CA VAL A 20 -2.91 -2.78 -4.71
C VAL A 20 -3.50 -1.60 -3.96
N VAL A 21 -2.97 -0.41 -4.25
CA VAL A 21 -3.53 0.85 -3.77
C VAL A 21 -4.49 1.39 -4.81
N ASP A 22 -5.76 1.50 -4.43
CA ASP A 22 -6.80 2.06 -5.31
C ASP A 22 -6.85 3.59 -5.22
N GLY A 23 -6.39 4.17 -4.10
CA GLY A 23 -6.27 5.61 -3.94
C GLY A 23 -6.14 6.04 -2.49
N VAL A 24 -6.04 7.36 -2.30
CA VAL A 24 -6.04 8.03 -1.00
C VAL A 24 -7.32 8.84 -0.87
N THR A 25 -7.98 8.77 0.28
CA THR A 25 -9.22 9.49 0.58
C THR A 25 -9.29 9.88 2.06
N THR A 26 -10.35 10.56 2.47
CA THR A 26 -10.61 10.92 3.86
C THR A 26 -11.81 10.14 4.39
N LYS A 27 -11.64 9.47 5.54
CA LYS A 27 -12.71 8.75 6.24
C LYS A 27 -12.76 9.23 7.69
N ASN A 28 -13.90 9.73 8.14
CA ASN A 28 -14.07 10.30 9.49
C ASN A 28 -12.98 11.33 9.84
N ASN A 29 -12.68 12.24 8.91
CA ASN A 29 -11.62 13.25 9.03
C ASN A 29 -10.18 12.70 9.14
N ILE A 30 -9.97 11.41 8.87
CA ILE A 30 -8.64 10.79 8.84
C ILE A 30 -8.26 10.48 7.39
N PRO A 31 -7.08 10.92 6.92
CA PRO A 31 -6.57 10.51 5.62
C PRO A 31 -6.20 9.02 5.64
N VAL A 32 -6.74 8.28 4.69
CA VAL A 32 -6.58 6.82 4.58
C VAL A 32 -6.24 6.40 3.16
N VAL A 33 -5.49 5.31 3.05
CA VAL A 33 -5.20 4.60 1.81
C VAL A 33 -6.22 3.45 1.68
N ALA A 34 -6.88 3.36 0.53
CA ALA A 34 -7.75 2.24 0.17
C ALA A 34 -6.91 1.12 -0.44
N ILE A 35 -6.96 -0.07 0.16
CA ILE A 35 -6.05 -1.18 -0.12
C ILE A 35 -6.86 -2.42 -0.49
N ARG A 36 -6.48 -3.06 -1.61
CA ARG A 36 -6.91 -4.42 -1.97
C ARG A 36 -5.77 -5.40 -1.76
N ASP A 37 -6.01 -6.34 -0.87
CA ASP A 37 -5.09 -7.42 -0.55
C ASP A 37 -5.31 -8.60 -1.50
N PRO A 38 -4.24 -9.18 -2.09
CA PRO A 38 -4.35 -10.36 -2.94
C PRO A 38 -5.03 -11.57 -2.27
N HIS A 39 -5.11 -11.61 -0.94
CA HIS A 39 -5.85 -12.64 -0.21
C HIS A 39 -7.37 -12.40 -0.15
N GLY A 40 -7.90 -11.49 -0.98
CA GLY A 40 -9.34 -11.26 -1.15
C GLY A 40 -9.94 -10.26 -0.16
N SER A 41 -9.12 -9.65 0.70
CA SER A 41 -9.55 -8.63 1.65
C SER A 41 -9.41 -7.22 1.08
N GLN A 42 -10.27 -6.31 1.54
CA GLN A 42 -10.17 -4.88 1.22
C GLN A 42 -10.31 -4.08 2.50
N TYR A 43 -9.45 -3.08 2.69
CA TYR A 43 -9.43 -2.29 3.91
C TYR A 43 -8.89 -0.88 3.71
N PHE A 44 -9.09 -0.04 4.72
CA PHE A 44 -8.51 1.29 4.80
C PHE A 44 -7.40 1.29 5.84
N SER A 45 -6.22 1.78 5.47
CA SER A 45 -5.13 2.05 6.41
C SER A 45 -4.98 3.57 6.57
N PRO A 46 -4.86 4.11 7.80
CA PRO A 46 -4.38 5.49 7.97
C PRO A 46 -3.06 5.68 7.20
N VAL A 47 -2.90 6.84 6.57
CA VAL A 47 -1.71 7.14 5.75
C VAL A 47 -0.42 6.96 6.56
N THR A 48 -0.39 7.46 7.79
CA THR A 48 0.79 7.34 8.68
C THR A 48 1.15 5.89 9.01
N THR A 49 0.14 5.03 9.21
CA THR A 49 0.35 3.59 9.42
C THR A 49 0.82 2.91 8.13
N PHE A 50 0.25 3.31 6.99
CA PHE A 50 0.61 2.76 5.69
C PHE A 50 2.09 3.05 5.37
N GLU A 51 2.52 4.31 5.47
CA GLU A 51 3.90 4.73 5.18
C GLU A 51 4.94 4.05 6.09
N LYS A 52 4.57 3.72 7.33
CA LYS A 52 5.46 3.02 8.26
C LYS A 52 5.62 1.54 7.92
N ASN A 53 4.56 0.89 7.46
CA ASN A 53 4.52 -0.56 7.25
C ASN A 53 4.82 -0.96 5.80
N PHE A 54 4.60 -0.05 4.85
CA PHE A 54 4.80 -0.26 3.44
C PHE A 54 5.92 0.66 2.95
N SER A 55 7.12 0.10 2.78
CA SER A 55 8.30 0.79 2.26
C SER A 55 8.72 0.18 0.92
N GLY A 56 8.72 0.95 -0.18
CA GLY A 56 9.15 0.40 -1.46
C GLY A 56 8.86 1.26 -2.68
N GLU A 57 8.94 0.62 -3.84
CA GLU A 57 8.73 1.22 -5.16
C GLU A 57 7.28 1.10 -5.61
N VAL A 58 6.74 2.16 -6.20
CA VAL A 58 5.42 2.12 -6.84
C VAL A 58 5.61 1.68 -8.30
N VAL A 59 4.96 0.60 -8.71
CA VAL A 59 4.85 0.24 -10.14
C VAL A 59 3.60 0.88 -10.70
N VAL A 60 3.75 2.03 -11.35
CA VAL A 60 2.67 2.65 -12.10
C VAL A 60 2.66 2.17 -13.56
N PRO A 61 1.49 2.01 -14.20
CA PRO A 61 1.42 1.85 -15.65
C PRO A 61 2.13 3.02 -16.32
N ARG A 62 2.89 2.75 -17.39
CA ARG A 62 3.64 3.79 -18.13
C ARG A 62 2.77 4.95 -18.61
N SER A 63 1.48 4.73 -18.85
CA SER A 63 0.50 5.74 -19.27
C SER A 63 0.00 6.64 -18.13
N ALA A 64 0.38 6.38 -16.87
CA ALA A 64 -0.05 7.15 -15.70
C ALA A 64 1.02 8.16 -15.23
N LEU A 65 2.13 8.28 -15.96
CA LEU A 65 3.19 9.26 -15.77
C LEU A 65 3.05 10.42 -16.77
#